data_AF-A0A969NJR1-F1
#
_entry.id   AF-A0A969NJR1-F1
#
_cell.length_a   1.000
_cell.length_b   1.000
_cell.length_c   1.000
_cell.angle_alpha   90.00
_cell.angle_beta   90.00
_cell.angle_gamma   90.00
#
_symmetry.space_group_name_H-M   'P 1'
#
loop_
_entity.id
_entity.type
_entity.pdbx_description
1 polymer ?
#
loop_
_entity_poly.entity_id
_entity_poly.type
_entity_poly.pdbx_seq_one_letter_code
_entity_poly.pdbx_strand_id
1 'polypeptide(L)'
;MGSFYFTPAKQLAYSAEGITENGVHFKIPLSSAIAKGYVMSVSDCSNSFFRVTVNTNQETLEENPLKELLIQATSSNSLCLTAQAIMDSTSISVLLPKNDFPDGIACITLKDNTGIIYSERLFYVHKKNKVRVSVFTDKTNYSPREKVNLKISVRDTANNPVTASVSVAVVDGQQITGWESKPVIASYLLLQSEIRGNIEQPYSYFDTTNRNRFKAMDNLLLTQGWRNYIWKQLSDTNKNMNYSTEKGITISGRLTNSLGNNPLTNVNISMAIFDNENPIYRFTNTDSTGKYSFEAINFTGVKQW
;
A
#
# COMPACT_ATOMS: atom_id res chain seq x y z
N MET A 1 -0.79 -20.19 11.32
CA MET A 1 -1.82 -19.86 10.30
C MET A 1 -1.87 -20.92 9.23
N GLY A 2 -3.06 -21.25 8.73
CA GLY A 2 -3.28 -22.23 7.66
C GLY A 2 -4.32 -21.75 6.66
N SER A 3 -4.40 -22.44 5.53
CA SER A 3 -5.37 -22.20 4.46
C SER A 3 -5.73 -23.51 3.77
N PHE A 4 -6.94 -23.57 3.23
CA PHE A 4 -7.45 -24.70 2.45
C PHE A 4 -8.37 -24.18 1.35
N TYR A 5 -8.55 -24.98 0.30
CA TYR A 5 -9.47 -24.68 -0.78
C TYR A 5 -10.85 -25.23 -0.46
N PHE A 6 -11.88 -24.46 -0.81
CA PHE A 6 -13.26 -24.84 -0.56
C PHE A 6 -14.15 -24.30 -1.68
N THR A 7 -14.94 -25.20 -2.27
CA THR A 7 -15.94 -24.85 -3.27
C THR A 7 -17.33 -25.04 -2.64
N PRO A 8 -18.04 -23.95 -2.29
CA PRO A 8 -19.37 -24.06 -1.72
C PRO A 8 -20.37 -24.57 -2.75
N ALA A 9 -21.27 -25.46 -2.34
CA ALA A 9 -22.45 -25.79 -3.12
C ALA A 9 -23.50 -24.68 -3.02
N LYS A 10 -24.34 -24.58 -4.06
CA LYS A 10 -25.36 -23.53 -4.17
C LYS A 10 -26.35 -23.59 -3.00
N GLN A 11 -26.74 -22.41 -2.52
CA GLN A 11 -27.80 -22.22 -1.50
C GLN A 11 -27.54 -22.89 -0.15
N LEU A 12 -26.31 -23.33 0.13
CA LEU A 12 -25.92 -23.84 1.44
C LEU A 12 -25.19 -22.77 2.25
N ALA A 13 -25.42 -22.79 3.57
CA ALA A 13 -24.65 -22.03 4.54
C ALA A 13 -23.55 -22.93 5.12
N TYR A 14 -22.37 -22.36 5.32
CA TYR A 14 -21.21 -23.07 5.82
C TYR A 14 -20.67 -22.39 7.08
N SER A 15 -20.05 -23.17 7.96
CA SER A 15 -19.32 -22.65 9.12
C SER A 15 -17.95 -23.32 9.21
N ALA A 16 -16.94 -22.56 9.59
CA ALA A 16 -15.64 -23.09 9.98
C ALA A 16 -15.68 -23.43 11.47
N GLU A 17 -15.33 -24.67 11.82
CA GLU A 17 -15.27 -25.16 13.19
C GLU A 17 -13.89 -25.70 13.50
N GLY A 18 -13.45 -25.54 14.75
CA GLY A 18 -12.16 -26.02 15.17
C GLY A 18 -11.93 -25.91 16.68
N ILE A 19 -10.76 -26.36 17.10
CA ILE A 19 -10.31 -26.33 18.48
C ILE A 19 -8.96 -25.60 18.50
N THR A 20 -8.83 -24.60 19.35
CA THR A 20 -7.57 -23.88 19.57
C THR A 20 -6.57 -24.76 20.33
N GLU A 21 -5.29 -24.39 20.35
CA GLU A 21 -4.26 -25.12 21.12
C GLU A 21 -4.60 -25.23 22.62
N ASN A 22 -5.35 -24.26 23.16
CA ASN A 22 -5.80 -24.25 24.55
C ASN A 22 -7.10 -25.04 24.78
N GLY A 23 -7.58 -25.80 23.79
CA GLY A 23 -8.79 -26.62 23.89
C GLY A 23 -10.11 -25.86 23.70
N VAL A 24 -10.07 -24.55 23.39
CA VAL A 24 -11.30 -23.77 23.16
C VAL A 24 -11.88 -24.13 21.80
N HIS A 25 -13.12 -24.60 21.79
CA HIS A 25 -13.91 -24.82 20.58
C HIS A 25 -14.40 -23.49 20.00
N PHE A 26 -14.35 -23.35 18.68
CA PHE A 26 -14.95 -22.21 17.98
C PHE A 26 -15.79 -22.68 16.80
N LYS A 27 -16.80 -21.88 16.46
CA LYS A 27 -17.63 -22.01 15.27
C LYS A 27 -17.87 -20.62 14.69
N ILE A 28 -17.44 -20.41 13.45
CA ILE A 28 -17.54 -19.13 12.75
C ILE A 28 -18.36 -19.34 11.48
N PRO A 29 -19.50 -18.66 11.30
CA PRO A 29 -20.24 -18.73 10.04
C PRO A 29 -19.42 -18.12 8.90
N LEU A 30 -19.39 -18.80 7.76
CA LEU A 30 -18.84 -18.27 6.52
C LEU A 30 -19.92 -17.46 5.80
N SER A 31 -19.50 -16.40 5.11
CA SER A 31 -20.40 -15.60 4.28
C SER A 31 -21.07 -16.46 3.20
N SER A 32 -22.33 -16.14 2.88
CA SER A 32 -23.07 -16.83 1.83
C SER A 32 -22.32 -16.75 0.49
N ALA A 33 -22.22 -17.90 -0.17
CA ALA A 33 -21.59 -17.99 -1.48
C ALA A 33 -22.44 -17.25 -2.53
N ILE A 34 -21.77 -16.42 -3.34
CA ILE A 34 -22.42 -15.76 -4.48
C ILE A 34 -22.55 -16.79 -5.61
N ALA A 35 -23.75 -16.92 -6.17
CA ALA A 35 -24.07 -17.97 -7.13
C ALA A 35 -23.34 -17.84 -8.48
N LYS A 36 -22.88 -16.63 -8.83
CA LYS A 36 -22.22 -16.29 -10.10
C LYS A 36 -21.09 -15.31 -9.87
N GLY A 37 -20.08 -15.35 -10.74
CA GLY A 37 -18.97 -14.41 -10.73
C GLY A 37 -17.61 -15.09 -10.88
N TYR A 38 -16.57 -14.31 -10.62
CA TYR A 38 -15.19 -14.69 -10.88
C TYR A 38 -14.39 -14.76 -9.58
N VAL A 39 -13.63 -15.83 -9.40
CA VAL A 39 -12.72 -16.03 -8.27
C VAL A 39 -11.30 -15.97 -8.78
N MET A 40 -10.45 -15.20 -8.10
CA MET A 40 -9.05 -15.04 -8.45
C MET A 40 -8.16 -15.71 -7.39
N SER A 41 -7.13 -16.40 -7.86
CA SER A 41 -6.05 -16.91 -7.02
C SER A 41 -4.71 -16.52 -7.60
N VAL A 42 -3.72 -16.34 -6.74
CA VAL A 42 -2.35 -15.99 -7.11
C VAL A 42 -1.45 -17.03 -6.49
N SER A 43 -0.55 -17.58 -7.28
CA SER A 43 0.46 -18.54 -6.82
C SER A 43 1.85 -18.11 -7.25
N ASP A 44 2.79 -18.24 -6.34
CA ASP A 44 4.22 -18.14 -6.65
C ASP A 44 4.68 -19.49 -7.21
N CYS A 45 4.59 -19.65 -8.53
CA CYS A 45 4.83 -20.93 -9.20
C CYS A 45 6.26 -21.10 -9.73
N SER A 46 7.08 -20.03 -9.72
CA SER A 46 8.43 -20.07 -10.29
C SER A 46 9.30 -18.92 -9.79
N ASN A 47 10.60 -18.95 -10.11
CA ASN A 47 11.50 -17.83 -9.81
C ASN A 47 11.18 -16.56 -10.63
N SER A 48 10.50 -16.68 -11.77
CA SER A 48 10.37 -15.59 -12.74
C SER A 48 8.95 -15.03 -12.86
N PHE A 49 7.94 -15.81 -12.51
CA PHE A 49 6.53 -15.45 -12.71
C PHE A 49 5.68 -15.79 -11.50
N PHE A 50 4.70 -14.92 -11.25
CA PHE A 50 3.48 -15.27 -10.52
C PHE A 50 2.44 -15.81 -11.50
N ARG A 51 1.67 -16.81 -11.09
CA ARG A 51 0.51 -17.27 -11.86
C ARG A 51 -0.75 -16.74 -11.22
N VAL A 52 -1.51 -15.98 -11.99
CA VAL A 52 -2.85 -15.54 -11.64
C VAL A 52 -3.84 -16.46 -12.34
N THR A 53 -4.70 -17.11 -11.58
CA THR A 53 -5.76 -17.99 -12.11
C THR A 53 -7.10 -17.38 -11.79
N VAL A 54 -7.92 -17.20 -12.82
CA VAL A 54 -9.29 -16.72 -12.72
C VAL A 54 -10.23 -17.88 -13.04
N ASN A 55 -11.06 -18.23 -12.06
CA ASN A 55 -12.06 -19.28 -12.17
C ASN A 55 -13.47 -18.66 -12.21
N THR A 56 -14.37 -19.29 -12.96
CA THR A 56 -15.80 -18.98 -12.98
C THR A 56 -16.59 -20.28 -13.02
N ASN A 57 -17.91 -20.21 -12.83
CA ASN A 57 -18.79 -21.36 -13.04
C ASN A 57 -19.41 -21.34 -14.44
N GLN A 58 -19.95 -22.50 -14.83
CA GLN A 58 -20.53 -22.70 -16.16
C GLN A 58 -21.65 -21.69 -16.47
N GLU A 59 -22.52 -21.42 -15.49
CA GLU A 59 -23.64 -20.49 -15.65
C GLU A 59 -23.18 -19.04 -15.93
N THR A 60 -22.13 -18.59 -15.25
CA THR A 60 -21.55 -17.25 -15.46
C THR A 60 -20.89 -17.15 -16.83
N LEU A 61 -20.24 -18.22 -17.29
CA LEU A 61 -19.61 -18.29 -18.61
C LEU A 61 -20.64 -18.26 -19.74
N GLU A 62 -21.75 -18.98 -19.59
CA GLU A 62 -22.85 -19.00 -20.56
C GLU A 62 -23.56 -17.64 -20.67
N GLU A 63 -23.70 -16.91 -19.55
CA GLU A 63 -24.26 -15.56 -19.55
C GLU A 63 -23.31 -14.49 -20.11
N ASN A 64 -22.00 -14.73 -20.02
CA ASN A 64 -20.98 -13.77 -20.43
C ASN A 64 -19.89 -14.47 -21.27
N PRO A 65 -20.25 -15.03 -22.44
CA PRO A 65 -19.30 -15.76 -23.28
C PRO A 65 -18.21 -14.81 -23.74
N LEU A 66 -16.95 -15.26 -23.69
CA LEU A 66 -15.78 -14.47 -24.10
C LEU A 66 -15.67 -13.13 -23.36
N LYS A 67 -16.13 -13.06 -22.09
CA LYS A 67 -15.98 -11.85 -21.28
C LYS A 67 -14.52 -11.45 -21.19
N GLU A 68 -14.23 -10.22 -21.61
CA GLU A 68 -12.94 -9.59 -21.44
C GLU A 68 -12.77 -9.11 -19.99
N LEU A 69 -11.68 -9.54 -19.37
CA LEU A 69 -11.26 -9.15 -18.04
C LEU A 69 -9.89 -8.46 -18.11
N LEU A 70 -9.72 -7.45 -17.27
CA LEU A 70 -8.48 -6.74 -17.04
C LEU A 70 -7.93 -7.15 -15.67
N ILE A 71 -6.70 -7.65 -15.67
CA ILE A 71 -5.91 -7.96 -14.49
C ILE A 71 -4.93 -6.81 -14.31
N GLN A 72 -5.22 -5.91 -13.38
CA GLN A 72 -4.39 -4.74 -13.08
C GLN A 72 -3.59 -5.01 -11.82
N ALA A 73 -2.26 -4.98 -11.91
CA ALA A 73 -1.38 -5.17 -10.76
C ALA A 73 -0.71 -3.86 -10.35
N THR A 74 -0.74 -3.58 -9.05
CA THR A 74 -0.24 -2.34 -8.45
C THR A 74 0.63 -2.64 -7.23
N SER A 75 1.54 -1.74 -6.90
CA SER A 75 2.32 -1.78 -5.65
C SER A 75 2.61 -0.36 -5.19
N SER A 76 2.43 -0.08 -3.89
CA SER A 76 2.49 1.28 -3.32
C SER A 76 1.71 2.31 -4.16
N ASN A 77 0.48 1.95 -4.55
CA ASN A 77 -0.43 2.73 -5.42
C ASN A 77 0.09 3.07 -6.83
N SER A 78 1.23 2.50 -7.25
CA SER A 78 1.75 2.64 -8.60
C SER A 78 1.36 1.44 -9.46
N LEU A 79 1.01 1.69 -10.72
CA LEU A 79 0.73 0.64 -11.69
C LEU A 79 2.03 -0.10 -12.03
N CYS A 80 2.04 -1.42 -11.81
CA CYS A 80 3.15 -2.29 -12.20
C CYS A 80 2.91 -2.84 -13.61
N LEU A 81 1.74 -3.42 -13.84
CA LEU A 81 1.36 -4.00 -15.13
C LEU A 81 -0.16 -4.10 -15.28
N THR A 82 -0.58 -4.26 -16.53
CA THR A 82 -1.95 -4.62 -16.90
C THR A 82 -1.90 -5.79 -17.87
N ALA A 83 -2.69 -6.83 -17.63
CA ALA A 83 -2.90 -7.93 -18.56
C ALA A 83 -4.39 -8.03 -18.92
N GLN A 84 -4.67 -8.42 -20.15
CA GLN A 84 -6.01 -8.78 -20.61
C GLN A 84 -6.17 -10.29 -20.61
N ALA A 85 -7.37 -10.73 -20.28
CA ALA A 85 -7.72 -12.14 -20.22
C ALA A 85 -9.14 -12.31 -20.74
N ILE A 86 -9.36 -13.27 -21.64
CA ILE A 86 -10.68 -13.58 -22.20
C ILE A 86 -11.16 -14.86 -21.54
N MET A 87 -12.34 -14.83 -20.93
CA MET A 87 -12.98 -16.01 -20.36
C MET A 87 -13.65 -16.84 -21.46
N ASP A 88 -12.87 -17.72 -22.09
CA ASP A 88 -13.34 -18.70 -23.08
C ASP A 88 -13.67 -20.08 -22.47
N SER A 89 -13.31 -20.26 -21.21
CA SER A 89 -13.43 -21.49 -20.43
C SER A 89 -13.68 -21.15 -18.97
N THR A 90 -14.01 -22.14 -18.14
CA THR A 90 -14.28 -21.92 -16.71
C THR A 90 -13.04 -21.57 -15.88
N SER A 91 -11.84 -21.68 -16.46
CA SER A 91 -10.58 -21.39 -15.78
C SER A 91 -9.54 -20.91 -16.78
N ILE A 92 -9.00 -19.71 -16.55
CA ILE A 92 -7.87 -19.17 -17.31
C ILE A 92 -6.70 -18.84 -16.39
N SER A 93 -5.49 -18.80 -16.93
CA SER A 93 -4.30 -18.42 -16.18
C SER A 93 -3.42 -17.45 -16.96
N VAL A 94 -2.92 -16.44 -16.26
CA VAL A 94 -2.01 -15.42 -16.79
C VAL A 94 -0.73 -15.43 -15.95
N LEU A 95 0.42 -15.34 -16.61
CA LEU A 95 1.72 -15.25 -15.96
C LEU A 95 2.16 -13.79 -15.87
N LEU A 96 2.49 -13.35 -14.67
CA LEU A 96 2.95 -12.00 -14.39
C LEU A 96 4.44 -12.02 -14.07
N PRO A 97 5.31 -11.32 -14.84
CA PRO A 97 6.74 -11.29 -14.58
C PRO A 97 7.06 -10.63 -13.23
N LYS A 98 7.85 -11.29 -12.39
CA LYS A 98 8.23 -10.74 -11.06
C LYS A 98 9.09 -9.48 -11.16
N ASN A 99 9.77 -9.28 -12.29
CA ASN A 99 10.66 -8.13 -12.48
C ASN A 99 9.90 -6.80 -12.56
N ASP A 100 8.64 -6.83 -12.98
CA ASP A 100 7.79 -5.65 -13.17
C ASP A 100 7.24 -5.09 -11.84
N PHE A 101 7.42 -5.83 -10.75
CA PHE A 101 7.00 -5.43 -9.40
C PHE A 101 8.20 -4.93 -8.59
N PRO A 102 8.04 -3.96 -7.68
CA PRO A 102 9.01 -3.71 -6.62
C PRO A 102 8.99 -4.84 -5.56
N ASP A 103 9.92 -4.80 -4.60
CA ASP A 103 9.89 -5.68 -3.42
C ASP A 103 8.84 -5.17 -2.43
N GLY A 104 8.10 -6.06 -1.76
CA GLY A 104 7.02 -5.71 -0.82
C GLY A 104 5.63 -6.16 -1.26
N ILE A 105 4.58 -5.49 -0.77
CA ILE A 105 3.19 -5.85 -1.10
C ILE A 105 2.81 -5.36 -2.49
N ALA A 106 2.15 -6.21 -3.26
CA ALA A 106 1.45 -5.86 -4.47
C ALA A 106 -0.03 -6.28 -4.37
N CYS A 107 -0.89 -5.61 -5.14
CA CYS A 107 -2.31 -5.90 -5.26
C CYS A 107 -2.66 -6.18 -6.71
N ILE A 108 -3.38 -7.27 -6.98
CA ILE A 108 -4.05 -7.49 -8.25
C ILE A 108 -5.53 -7.17 -8.09
N THR A 109 -6.07 -6.38 -9.01
CA THR A 109 -7.48 -6.07 -9.17
C THR A 109 -7.98 -6.67 -10.47
N LEU A 110 -9.00 -7.52 -10.39
CA LEU A 110 -9.71 -8.11 -11.52
C LEU A 110 -10.95 -7.29 -11.83
N LYS A 111 -11.04 -6.72 -13.03
CA LYS A 111 -12.18 -5.90 -13.47
C LYS A 111 -12.58 -6.18 -14.91
N ASP A 112 -13.76 -5.73 -15.34
CA ASP A 112 -14.10 -5.72 -16.77
C ASP A 112 -13.78 -4.38 -17.45
N ASN A 113 -14.08 -4.31 -18.75
CA ASN A 113 -13.95 -3.12 -19.58
C ASN A 113 -14.89 -1.96 -19.18
N THR A 114 -15.93 -2.21 -18.39
CA THR A 114 -16.80 -1.17 -17.83
C THR A 114 -16.26 -0.60 -16.51
N GLY A 115 -15.18 -1.18 -15.98
CA GLY A 115 -14.56 -0.79 -14.72
C GLY A 115 -15.15 -1.47 -13.49
N ILE A 116 -16.07 -2.43 -13.65
CA ILE A 116 -16.61 -3.21 -12.54
C ILE A 116 -15.51 -4.14 -12.03
N ILE A 117 -15.13 -4.00 -10.76
CA ILE A 117 -14.16 -4.89 -10.10
C ILE A 117 -14.91 -6.09 -9.50
N TYR A 118 -14.39 -7.28 -9.79
CA TYR A 118 -14.91 -8.56 -9.31
C TYR A 118 -14.12 -9.13 -8.13
N SER A 119 -12.80 -8.92 -8.10
CA SER A 119 -11.93 -9.49 -7.07
C SER A 119 -10.65 -8.69 -6.91
N GLU A 120 -10.11 -8.70 -5.68
CA GLU A 120 -8.80 -8.13 -5.36
C GLU A 120 -7.98 -9.16 -4.57
N ARG A 121 -6.67 -9.19 -4.79
CA ARG A 121 -5.73 -10.06 -4.08
C ARG A 121 -4.43 -9.33 -3.80
N LEU A 122 -4.15 -9.11 -2.52
CA LEU A 122 -2.81 -8.72 -2.06
C LEU A 122 -1.89 -9.93 -2.11
N PHE A 123 -0.63 -9.75 -2.47
CA PHE A 123 0.39 -10.80 -2.43
C PHE A 123 1.76 -10.16 -2.18
N TYR A 124 2.68 -10.94 -1.63
CA TYR A 124 4.02 -10.46 -1.31
C TYR A 124 4.97 -10.77 -2.46
N VAL A 125 5.63 -9.74 -2.99
CA VAL A 125 6.72 -9.87 -3.95
C VAL A 125 8.02 -9.89 -3.18
N HIS A 126 8.69 -11.04 -3.17
CA HIS A 126 10.01 -11.17 -2.58
C HIS A 126 11.10 -11.04 -3.64
N LYS A 127 11.79 -9.91 -3.67
CA LYS A 127 13.04 -9.79 -4.42
C LYS A 127 14.18 -10.30 -3.55
N LYS A 128 15.00 -11.16 -4.12
CA LYS A 128 16.25 -11.56 -3.47
C LYS A 128 17.08 -10.29 -3.23
N ASN A 129 17.41 -10.03 -1.97
CA ASN A 129 18.19 -8.87 -1.55
C ASN A 129 19.41 -8.72 -2.46
N LYS A 130 19.44 -7.61 -3.21
CA LYS A 130 20.52 -7.33 -4.16
C LYS A 130 21.80 -6.87 -3.47
N VAL A 131 21.77 -6.64 -2.16
CA VAL A 131 22.85 -6.00 -1.41
C VAL A 131 23.11 -6.71 -0.08
N ARG A 132 24.39 -6.86 0.25
CA ARG A 132 24.92 -7.40 1.50
C ARG A 132 25.63 -6.28 2.24
N VAL A 133 25.21 -6.05 3.48
CA VAL A 133 25.86 -5.10 4.39
C VAL A 133 26.72 -5.89 5.37
N SER A 134 27.98 -5.50 5.51
CA SER A 134 28.90 -6.06 6.50
C SER A 134 29.46 -4.94 7.36
N VAL A 135 29.42 -5.13 8.68
CA VAL A 135 29.89 -4.15 9.67
C VAL A 135 31.02 -4.80 10.45
N PHE A 136 32.16 -4.11 10.51
CA PHE A 136 33.33 -4.56 11.25
C PHE A 136 33.73 -3.48 12.25
N THR A 137 34.01 -3.92 13.47
CA THR A 137 34.65 -3.11 14.50
C THR A 137 36.14 -3.36 14.50
N ASP A 138 36.92 -2.38 14.94
CA ASP A 138 38.37 -2.53 15.08
C ASP A 138 38.77 -3.38 16.29
N LYS A 139 37.88 -3.58 17.27
CA LYS A 139 38.07 -4.44 18.44
C LYS A 139 36.79 -5.20 18.81
N THR A 140 36.95 -6.25 19.61
CA THR A 140 35.84 -7.03 20.19
C THR A 140 35.33 -6.45 21.51
N ASN A 141 36.21 -5.81 22.29
CA ASN A 141 35.90 -5.18 23.58
C ASN A 141 36.50 -3.77 23.61
N TYR A 142 35.78 -2.85 24.26
CA TYR A 142 36.17 -1.44 24.40
C TYR A 142 36.04 -1.01 25.86
N SER A 143 36.93 -0.14 26.30
CA SER A 143 36.81 0.55 27.59
C SER A 143 35.75 1.66 27.51
N PRO A 144 35.16 2.09 28.64
CA PRO A 144 34.24 3.23 28.63
C PRO A 144 34.87 4.47 27.98
N ARG A 145 34.14 5.09 27.03
CA ARG A 145 34.55 6.27 26.23
C ARG A 145 35.72 6.04 25.27
N GLU A 146 36.11 4.79 25.04
CA GLU A 146 37.08 4.48 24.01
C GLU A 146 36.49 4.75 22.61
N LYS A 147 37.32 5.29 21.70
CA LYS A 147 36.93 5.54 20.31
C LYS A 147 36.70 4.20 19.59
N VAL A 148 35.53 4.06 18.97
CA VAL A 148 35.18 2.91 18.13
C VAL A 148 35.34 3.29 16.66
N ASN A 149 36.11 2.51 15.88
CA ASN A 149 36.17 2.68 14.43
C ASN A 149 35.29 1.61 13.76
N LEU A 150 34.17 2.05 13.17
CA LEU A 150 33.25 1.19 12.42
C LEU A 150 33.57 1.23 10.93
N LYS A 151 33.81 0.05 10.35
CA LYS A 151 33.96 -0.12 8.90
C LYS A 151 32.71 -0.79 8.35
N ILE A 152 32.00 -0.07 7.48
CA ILE A 152 30.77 -0.55 6.83
C ILE A 152 31.09 -0.82 5.35
N SER A 153 30.76 -2.03 4.88
CA SER A 153 30.90 -2.43 3.49
C SER A 153 29.54 -2.84 2.94
N VAL A 154 29.13 -2.21 1.84
CA VAL A 154 27.89 -2.54 1.13
C VAL A 154 28.25 -3.06 -0.25
N ARG A 155 27.83 -4.29 -0.56
CA ARG A 155 28.19 -4.98 -1.81
C ARG A 155 27.00 -5.65 -2.45
N ASP A 156 26.99 -5.77 -3.77
CA ASP A 156 25.96 -6.52 -4.48
C ASP A 156 26.16 -8.05 -4.36
N THR A 157 25.28 -8.84 -4.99
CA THR A 157 25.41 -10.30 -5.04
C THR A 157 26.63 -10.79 -5.82
N ALA A 158 27.20 -9.96 -6.68
CA ALA A 158 28.44 -10.21 -7.42
C ALA A 158 29.69 -9.69 -6.66
N ASN A 159 29.52 -9.25 -5.41
CA ASN A 159 30.55 -8.73 -4.51
C ASN A 159 31.14 -7.35 -4.92
N ASN A 160 30.51 -6.64 -5.85
CA ASN A 160 30.92 -5.29 -6.23
C ASN A 160 30.46 -4.27 -5.17
N PRO A 161 31.27 -3.24 -4.84
CA PRO A 161 30.83 -2.15 -3.99
C PRO A 161 29.63 -1.42 -4.59
N VAL A 162 28.63 -1.10 -3.76
CA VAL A 162 27.44 -0.36 -4.17
C VAL A 162 27.37 0.96 -3.41
N THR A 163 27.08 2.06 -4.13
CA THR A 163 26.79 3.35 -3.51
C THR A 163 25.54 3.22 -2.65
N ALA A 164 25.66 3.53 -1.36
CA ALA A 164 24.57 3.40 -0.40
C ALA A 164 24.53 4.60 0.54
N SER A 165 23.31 5.03 0.88
CA SER A 165 23.07 5.90 2.03
C SER A 165 22.87 5.03 3.26
N VAL A 166 23.63 5.27 4.32
CA VAL A 166 23.61 4.46 5.54
C VAL A 166 23.26 5.35 6.72
N SER A 167 22.35 4.87 7.57
CA SER A 167 22.08 5.42 8.90
C SER A 167 22.44 4.37 9.94
N VAL A 168 23.06 4.81 11.04
CA VAL A 168 23.58 3.92 12.09
C VAL A 168 23.02 4.38 13.44
N ALA A 169 22.50 3.43 14.21
CA ALA A 169 22.10 3.63 15.59
C ALA A 169 22.86 2.64 16.49
N VAL A 170 23.32 3.12 17.64
CA VAL A 170 23.96 2.30 18.67
C VAL A 170 23.01 2.26 19.87
N VAL A 171 22.70 1.05 20.32
CA VAL A 171 21.70 0.79 21.35
C VAL A 171 22.28 -0.20 22.36
N ASP A 172 21.84 -0.08 23.61
CA ASP A 172 22.21 -1.03 24.67
C ASP A 172 21.52 -2.37 24.41
N GLY A 173 22.32 -3.40 24.11
CA GLY A 173 21.82 -4.74 23.81
C GLY A 173 21.04 -5.38 24.96
N GLN A 174 21.33 -5.01 26.22
CA GLN A 174 20.60 -5.55 27.38
C GLN A 174 19.16 -5.01 27.47
N GLN A 175 18.91 -3.85 26.86
CA GLN A 175 17.57 -3.25 26.83
C GLN A 175 16.69 -3.80 25.69
N ILE A 176 17.27 -4.60 24.79
CA ILE A 176 16.54 -5.20 23.68
C ILE A 176 16.08 -6.61 24.06
N THR A 177 14.94 -6.70 24.73
CA THR A 177 14.27 -7.98 24.97
C THR A 177 13.28 -8.29 23.82
N GLY A 178 13.14 -9.58 23.49
CA GLY A 178 12.13 -10.08 22.54
C GLY A 178 12.26 -9.57 21.11
N TRP A 179 13.47 -9.31 20.61
CA TRP A 179 13.72 -8.72 19.28
C TRP A 179 13.06 -9.49 18.12
N GLU A 180 12.94 -10.81 18.23
CA GLU A 180 12.29 -11.69 17.24
C GLU A 180 10.80 -11.38 17.03
N SER A 181 10.18 -10.72 18.00
CA SER A 181 8.77 -10.30 17.92
C SER A 181 8.60 -8.84 17.48
N LYS A 182 9.67 -8.06 17.40
CA LYS A 182 9.59 -6.61 17.16
C LYS A 182 9.64 -6.27 15.67
N PRO A 183 8.97 -5.18 15.24
CA PRO A 183 9.15 -4.61 13.92
C PRO A 183 10.62 -4.23 13.65
N VAL A 184 11.12 -4.64 12.49
CA VAL A 184 12.35 -4.11 11.90
C VAL A 184 12.01 -3.24 10.68
N ILE A 185 12.95 -2.40 10.24
CA ILE A 185 12.74 -1.47 9.12
C ILE A 185 12.19 -2.17 7.87
N ALA A 186 12.70 -3.35 7.53
CA ALA A 186 12.20 -4.15 6.40
C ALA A 186 10.74 -4.57 6.61
N SER A 187 10.41 -5.13 7.78
CA SER A 187 9.03 -5.54 8.09
C SER A 187 8.06 -4.37 8.18
N TYR A 188 8.55 -3.17 8.50
CA TYR A 188 7.71 -1.98 8.52
C TYR A 188 7.42 -1.51 7.09
N LEU A 189 8.47 -1.22 6.32
CA LEU A 189 8.37 -0.62 4.99
C LEU A 189 7.82 -1.57 3.92
N LEU A 190 8.06 -2.87 4.04
CA LEU A 190 7.67 -3.85 3.01
C LEU A 190 6.35 -4.56 3.34
N LEU A 191 5.81 -4.38 4.55
CA LEU A 191 4.60 -5.07 5.00
C LEU A 191 3.67 -4.15 5.80
N GLN A 192 4.05 -3.71 6.99
CA GLN A 192 3.14 -3.00 7.91
C GLN A 192 2.64 -1.66 7.35
N SER A 193 3.45 -0.94 6.56
CA SER A 193 3.02 0.33 5.95
C SER A 193 1.94 0.15 4.88
N GLU A 194 1.81 -1.04 4.32
CA GLU A 194 0.95 -1.34 3.16
C GLU A 194 -0.37 -2.04 3.56
N ILE A 195 -0.50 -2.52 4.80
CA ILE A 195 -1.73 -3.16 5.31
C ILE A 195 -2.17 -2.60 6.66
N ARG A 196 -3.48 -2.55 6.89
CA ARG A 196 -4.06 -2.14 8.17
C ARG A 196 -4.16 -3.34 9.12
N GLY A 197 -4.15 -3.04 10.41
CA GLY A 197 -4.33 -4.02 11.47
C GLY A 197 -3.03 -4.32 12.21
N ASN A 198 -3.16 -4.99 13.35
CA ASN A 198 -2.01 -5.44 14.11
C ASN A 198 -1.43 -6.70 13.44
N ILE A 199 -0.15 -6.66 13.11
CA ILE A 199 0.58 -7.83 12.61
C ILE A 199 1.32 -8.43 13.81
N GLU A 200 0.96 -9.66 14.16
CA GLU A 200 1.65 -10.39 15.22
C GLU A 200 3.04 -10.82 14.75
N GLN A 201 4.07 -10.52 15.55
CA GLN A 201 5.47 -10.89 15.29
C GLN A 201 5.92 -10.61 13.84
N PRO A 202 5.91 -9.35 13.38
CA PRO A 202 6.12 -9.01 11.96
C PRO A 202 7.49 -9.43 11.42
N TYR A 203 8.51 -9.55 12.27
CA TYR A 203 9.82 -10.06 11.89
C TYR A 203 9.79 -11.53 11.41
N SER A 204 8.91 -12.36 11.96
CA SER A 204 8.83 -13.80 11.66
C SER A 204 8.53 -14.09 10.17
N TYR A 205 7.89 -13.16 9.47
CA TYR A 205 7.61 -13.26 8.03
C TYR A 205 8.86 -13.02 7.15
N PHE A 206 9.92 -12.45 7.73
CA PHE A 206 11.20 -12.15 7.07
C PHE A 206 12.35 -13.04 7.53
N ASP A 207 12.16 -13.78 8.63
CA ASP A 207 13.16 -14.69 9.17
C ASP A 207 13.49 -15.83 8.20
N THR A 208 14.70 -15.80 7.63
CA THR A 208 15.16 -16.79 6.66
C THR A 208 15.29 -18.21 7.19
N THR A 209 15.39 -18.38 8.52
CA THR A 209 15.46 -19.71 9.16
C THR A 209 14.08 -20.41 9.13
N ASN A 210 13.00 -19.62 9.16
CA ASN A 210 11.65 -20.11 8.99
C ASN A 210 11.35 -20.43 7.51
N ARG A 211 11.31 -21.73 7.19
CA ARG A 211 10.96 -22.23 5.85
C ARG A 211 9.52 -21.95 5.46
N ASN A 212 8.61 -21.80 6.44
CA ASN A 212 7.19 -21.55 6.20
C ASN A 212 6.84 -20.07 6.10
N ARG A 213 7.80 -19.15 6.24
CA ARG A 213 7.53 -17.70 6.28
C ARG A 213 6.72 -17.19 5.08
N PHE A 214 6.97 -17.70 3.88
CA PHE A 214 6.25 -17.26 2.67
C PHE A 214 4.79 -17.73 2.68
N LYS A 215 4.55 -18.96 3.14
CA LYS A 215 3.18 -19.48 3.32
C LYS A 215 2.45 -18.72 4.42
N ALA A 216 3.13 -18.41 5.52
CA ALA A 216 2.59 -17.59 6.59
C ALA A 216 2.25 -16.18 6.11
N MET A 217 3.14 -15.55 5.32
CA MET A 217 2.93 -14.24 4.71
C MET A 217 1.72 -14.26 3.78
N ASP A 218 1.60 -15.28 2.92
CA ASP A 218 0.46 -15.40 2.03
C ASP A 218 -0.86 -15.55 2.81
N ASN A 219 -0.87 -16.38 3.86
CA ASN A 219 -2.02 -16.52 4.75
C ASN A 219 -2.38 -15.20 5.47
N LEU A 220 -1.38 -14.42 5.88
CA LEU A 220 -1.60 -13.08 6.44
C LEU A 220 -2.30 -12.20 5.42
N LEU A 221 -1.81 -12.13 4.19
CA LEU A 221 -2.37 -11.27 3.13
C LEU A 221 -3.75 -11.72 2.63
N LEU A 222 -4.13 -12.99 2.83
CA LEU A 222 -5.51 -13.46 2.64
C LEU A 222 -6.47 -12.91 3.69
N THR A 223 -5.98 -12.53 4.87
CA THR A 223 -6.79 -12.06 6.01
C THR A 223 -6.74 -10.55 6.20
N GLN A 224 -5.62 -9.90 5.87
CA GLN A 224 -5.39 -8.48 6.05
C GLN A 224 -5.84 -7.71 4.80
N GLY A 225 -7.14 -7.42 4.71
CA GLY A 225 -7.71 -6.73 3.57
C GLY A 225 -7.53 -5.21 3.65
N TRP A 226 -6.46 -4.66 3.05
CA TRP A 226 -6.55 -3.30 2.52
C TRP A 226 -7.45 -3.35 1.28
N ARG A 227 -8.72 -2.96 1.43
CA ARG A 227 -9.66 -2.84 0.31
C ARG A 227 -9.81 -1.37 -0.04
N ASN A 228 -9.24 -0.96 -1.16
CA ASN A 228 -9.69 0.28 -1.81
C ASN A 228 -11.14 0.10 -2.29
N TYR A 229 -11.64 -1.14 -2.45
CA TYR A 229 -12.97 -1.47 -2.95
C TYR A 229 -14.14 -1.34 -1.96
N ILE A 230 -14.32 -0.12 -1.45
CA ILE A 230 -15.64 0.39 -1.03
C ILE A 230 -16.18 1.31 -2.15
N TRP A 231 -15.84 1.06 -3.43
CA TRP A 231 -16.27 1.92 -4.54
C TRP A 231 -17.74 1.75 -4.93
N LYS A 232 -18.38 0.61 -4.64
CA LYS A 232 -19.84 0.46 -4.83
C LYS A 232 -20.65 1.48 -4.02
N GLN A 233 -20.08 2.10 -2.98
CA GLN A 233 -20.69 3.22 -2.28
C GLN A 233 -20.29 4.59 -2.83
N LEU A 234 -19.17 4.69 -3.57
CA LEU A 234 -18.67 5.96 -4.08
C LEU A 234 -19.27 6.35 -5.43
N SER A 235 -19.71 5.40 -6.25
CA SER A 235 -20.47 5.68 -7.48
C SER A 235 -21.80 6.39 -7.18
N ASP A 236 -22.39 6.13 -6.01
CA ASP A 236 -23.67 6.69 -5.57
C ASP A 236 -23.54 7.96 -4.73
N THR A 237 -22.32 8.33 -4.32
CA THR A 237 -22.10 9.62 -3.65
C THR A 237 -21.40 10.55 -4.61
N ASN A 238 -22.13 11.56 -5.09
CA ASN A 238 -21.61 12.91 -5.34
C ASN A 238 -20.95 13.41 -4.05
N LYS A 239 -19.82 12.80 -3.68
CA LYS A 239 -19.03 13.21 -2.54
C LYS A 239 -18.34 14.47 -3.00
N ASN A 240 -18.96 15.61 -2.70
CA ASN A 240 -18.34 16.92 -2.79
C ASN A 240 -16.94 16.78 -2.21
N MET A 241 -15.93 16.74 -3.08
CA MET A 241 -14.54 16.76 -2.63
C MET A 241 -14.36 18.10 -1.95
N ASN A 242 -14.41 18.11 -0.61
CA ASN A 242 -14.25 19.33 0.18
C ASN A 242 -12.88 19.99 -0.03
N TYR A 243 -11.92 19.24 -0.59
CA TYR A 243 -10.56 19.67 -0.85
C TYR A 243 -10.16 19.25 -2.26
N SER A 244 -9.84 20.24 -3.08
CA SER A 244 -9.19 20.01 -4.38
C SER A 244 -7.69 19.80 -4.19
N THR A 245 -7.03 19.19 -5.17
CA THR A 245 -5.57 19.00 -5.16
C THR A 245 -4.86 20.33 -4.95
N GLU A 246 -4.05 20.44 -3.89
CA GLU A 246 -3.28 21.65 -3.59
C GLU A 246 -2.21 21.86 -4.66
N LYS A 247 -2.34 22.94 -5.45
CA LYS A 247 -1.35 23.36 -6.46
C LYS A 247 -0.26 24.28 -5.89
N GLY A 248 -0.37 24.65 -4.63
CA GLY A 248 0.49 25.60 -3.91
C GLY A 248 -0.23 26.17 -2.69
N ILE A 249 0.38 27.16 -2.03
CA ILE A 249 -0.22 27.80 -0.85
C ILE A 249 -1.41 28.65 -1.30
N THR A 250 -2.52 28.55 -0.57
CA THR A 250 -3.70 29.39 -0.78
C THR A 250 -3.87 30.35 0.39
N ILE A 251 -3.87 31.66 0.10
CA ILE A 251 -4.20 32.70 1.08
C ILE A 251 -5.62 33.16 0.81
N SER A 252 -6.50 33.01 1.79
CA SER A 252 -7.91 33.41 1.66
C SER A 252 -8.37 34.18 2.89
N GLY A 253 -9.43 34.96 2.71
CA GLY A 253 -10.00 35.77 3.78
C GLY A 253 -11.42 36.21 3.45
N ARG A 254 -12.00 37.00 4.35
CA ARG A 254 -13.33 37.60 4.17
C ARG A 254 -13.26 39.07 4.53
N LEU A 255 -13.70 39.93 3.61
CA LEU A 255 -13.79 41.36 3.80
C LEU A 255 -15.19 41.73 4.31
N THR A 256 -15.25 42.39 5.46
CA THR A 256 -16.50 42.88 6.06
C THR A 256 -16.37 44.35 6.45
N ASN A 257 -17.52 45.02 6.58
CA ASN A 257 -17.58 46.39 7.10
C ASN A 257 -17.36 46.38 8.62
N SER A 258 -16.46 47.24 9.10
CA SER A 258 -16.06 47.38 10.50
C SER A 258 -17.23 47.66 11.46
N LEU A 259 -18.30 48.29 10.99
CA LEU A 259 -19.43 48.73 11.84
C LEU A 259 -20.62 47.77 11.88
N GLY A 260 -20.60 46.66 11.13
CA GLY A 260 -21.75 45.75 11.08
C GLY A 260 -21.50 44.35 10.56
N ASN A 261 -20.25 43.97 10.32
CA ASN A 261 -19.84 42.66 9.81
C ASN A 261 -20.51 42.24 8.49
N ASN A 262 -21.12 43.18 7.78
CA ASN A 262 -21.74 42.97 6.48
C ASN A 262 -20.65 42.73 5.43
N PRO A 263 -20.81 41.73 4.54
CA PRO A 263 -19.81 41.40 3.54
C PRO A 263 -19.67 42.52 2.50
N LEU A 264 -18.43 42.84 2.13
CA LEU A 264 -18.16 43.76 1.03
C LEU A 264 -17.94 42.98 -0.25
N THR A 265 -18.82 43.17 -1.23
CA THR A 265 -18.87 42.39 -2.48
C THR A 265 -18.18 43.11 -3.63
N ASN A 266 -17.46 42.36 -4.47
CA ASN A 266 -16.76 42.84 -5.66
C ASN A 266 -15.72 43.96 -5.39
N VAL A 267 -15.07 43.90 -4.23
CA VAL A 267 -13.96 44.80 -3.88
C VAL A 267 -12.65 44.18 -4.35
N ASN A 268 -11.82 44.97 -5.03
CA ASN A 268 -10.49 44.54 -5.46
C ASN A 268 -9.54 44.44 -4.25
N ILE A 269 -8.95 43.27 -4.06
CA ILE A 269 -7.94 42.96 -3.05
C ILE A 269 -6.63 42.71 -3.77
N SER A 270 -5.62 43.47 -3.41
CA SER A 270 -4.25 43.28 -3.88
C SER A 270 -3.39 42.65 -2.79
N MET A 271 -2.47 41.79 -3.21
CA MET A 271 -1.45 41.20 -2.36
C MET A 271 -0.10 41.37 -3.04
N ALA A 272 0.91 41.76 -2.26
CA ALA A 272 2.29 41.87 -2.69
C ALA A 272 3.17 40.98 -1.81
N ILE A 273 3.98 40.12 -2.44
CA ILE A 273 4.99 39.31 -1.77
C ILE A 273 6.34 39.89 -2.19
N PHE A 274 7.12 40.38 -1.23
CA PHE A 274 8.43 40.97 -1.48
C PHE A 274 9.51 39.91 -1.29
N ASP A 275 10.27 39.65 -2.35
CA ASP A 275 11.55 38.94 -2.32
C ASP A 275 12.65 39.93 -2.79
N ASN A 276 13.91 39.67 -2.46
CA ASN A 276 15.05 40.58 -2.63
C ASN A 276 15.31 41.01 -4.10
N GLU A 277 14.73 40.32 -5.08
CA GLU A 277 14.95 40.60 -6.51
C GLU A 277 13.70 41.06 -7.26
N ASN A 278 12.52 40.46 -7.01
CA ASN A 278 11.27 40.82 -7.73
C ASN A 278 10.00 40.61 -6.88
N PRO A 279 9.24 41.67 -6.54
CA PRO A 279 7.98 41.53 -5.84
C PRO A 279 6.89 40.89 -6.71
N ILE A 280 6.18 39.90 -6.17
CA ILE A 280 5.05 39.24 -6.82
C ILE A 280 3.77 39.96 -6.40
N TYR A 281 3.05 40.52 -7.38
CA TYR A 281 1.73 41.10 -7.17
C TYR A 281 0.62 40.14 -7.62
N ARG A 282 -0.46 40.10 -6.85
CA ARG A 282 -1.69 39.37 -7.14
C ARG A 282 -2.89 40.25 -6.85
N PHE A 283 -3.95 40.08 -7.64
CA PHE A 283 -5.20 40.81 -7.51
C PHE A 283 -6.35 39.82 -7.59
N THR A 284 -7.37 40.01 -6.77
CA THR A 284 -8.60 39.22 -6.76
C THR A 284 -9.76 40.10 -6.33
N ASN A 285 -10.99 39.66 -6.56
CA ASN A 285 -12.18 40.38 -6.13
C ASN A 285 -12.90 39.56 -5.06
N THR A 286 -13.55 40.24 -4.11
CA THR A 286 -14.43 39.58 -3.15
C THR A 286 -15.71 39.08 -3.80
N ASP A 287 -16.17 37.89 -3.40
CA ASP A 287 -17.44 37.31 -3.86
C ASP A 287 -18.67 37.95 -3.18
N SER A 288 -19.87 37.44 -3.49
CA SER A 288 -21.14 37.89 -2.90
C SER A 288 -21.23 37.71 -1.38
N THR A 289 -20.36 36.90 -0.79
CA THR A 289 -20.24 36.67 0.66
C THR A 289 -19.07 37.43 1.28
N GLY A 290 -18.36 38.24 0.50
CA GLY A 290 -17.19 39.01 0.90
C GLY A 290 -15.91 38.19 0.96
N LYS A 291 -15.90 36.92 0.53
CA LYS A 291 -14.71 36.07 0.56
C LYS A 291 -13.81 36.34 -0.63
N TYR A 292 -12.50 36.19 -0.44
CA TYR A 292 -11.50 36.25 -1.48
C TYR A 292 -10.45 35.15 -1.29
N SER A 293 -9.82 34.73 -2.38
CA SER A 293 -8.69 33.80 -2.36
C SER A 293 -7.62 34.19 -3.38
N PHE A 294 -6.37 33.94 -3.00
CA PHE A 294 -5.19 33.92 -3.84
C PHE A 294 -4.67 32.48 -3.85
N GLU A 295 -4.85 31.80 -4.97
CA GLU A 295 -4.52 30.39 -5.12
C GLU A 295 -3.15 30.18 -5.77
N ALA A 296 -2.59 28.97 -5.58
CA ALA A 296 -1.34 28.52 -6.21
C ALA A 296 -0.16 29.49 -6.00
N ILE A 297 -0.04 30.04 -4.79
CA ILE A 297 1.09 30.89 -4.42
C ILE A 297 2.30 29.99 -4.18
N ASN A 298 3.34 30.20 -4.98
CA ASN A 298 4.65 29.58 -4.82
C ASN A 298 5.67 30.69 -4.57
N PHE A 299 6.32 30.66 -3.42
CA PHE A 299 7.44 31.53 -3.09
C PHE A 299 8.49 30.74 -2.32
N THR A 300 9.73 31.17 -2.42
CA THR A 300 10.88 30.60 -1.70
C THR A 300 11.42 31.67 -0.76
N GLY A 301 11.84 31.27 0.44
CA GLY A 301 12.43 32.18 1.41
C GLY A 301 13.43 31.46 2.31
N VAL A 302 14.38 32.21 2.86
CA VAL A 302 15.32 31.67 3.84
C VAL A 302 14.61 31.62 5.18
N LYS A 303 14.58 30.46 5.83
CA LYS A 303 14.03 30.32 7.18
C LYS A 303 14.90 31.11 8.16
N GLN A 304 14.45 32.31 8.54
CA GLN A 304 15.01 33.02 9.68
C GLN A 304 14.46 32.37 10.95
N TRP A 305 15.36 31.86 11.79
CA TRP A 305 15.07 31.37 13.13
C TRP A 305 15.28 32.49 14.13
#